data_AF-A0A5J6JPN4-F1
#
_entry.id   AF-A0A5J6JPN4-F1
#
_cell.length_a   1.000
_cell.length_b   1.000
_cell.length_c   1.000
_cell.angle_alpha   90.00
_cell.angle_beta   90.00
_cell.angle_gamma   90.00
#
_symmetry.space_group_name_H-M   'P 1'
#
loop_
_entity.id
_entity.type
_entity.pdbx_description
1 polymer ?
#
loop_
_entity_poly.entity_id
_entity_poly.type
_entity_poly.pdbx_seq_one_letter_code
_entity_poly.pdbx_strand_id
1 'polypeptide(L)'
;MTLEREWSETIEQARRGWQADMRPDVLEPLGDLAAVAAHETTDDTTAPNGSSIALLIEHRGARAVLGADAFGAVLGGGLKGVADHRGLRALEVDAFKLPHHASRRNVTEALLEVAPAHHYLVSTNGDTYHHPDDEALARVVLSAPDGPTLWFNYRTQRTARWADPQLCERYGYSARFPADPETGAVLELPATA
;
A
#
# COMPACT_ATOMS: atom_id res chain seq x y z
N MET A 1 -20.05 -25.88 -7.88
CA MET A 1 -20.83 -24.88 -7.13
C MET A 1 -21.41 -23.92 -8.15
N THR A 2 -22.70 -23.60 -8.08
CA THR A 2 -23.36 -22.71 -9.03
C THR A 2 -23.30 -21.26 -8.53
N LEU A 3 -22.96 -20.33 -9.41
CA LEU A 3 -22.89 -18.87 -9.17
C LEU A 3 -24.11 -18.32 -8.41
N GLU A 4 -25.29 -18.90 -8.63
CA GLU A 4 -26.53 -18.55 -7.94
C GLU A 4 -26.46 -18.73 -6.41
N ARG A 5 -25.77 -19.78 -5.95
CA ARG A 5 -25.62 -20.05 -4.52
C ARG A 5 -24.64 -19.07 -3.87
N GLU A 6 -23.49 -18.85 -4.52
CA GLU A 6 -22.50 -17.86 -4.06
C GLU A 6 -23.08 -16.44 -4.05
N TRP A 7 -23.88 -16.09 -5.06
CA TRP A 7 -24.59 -14.81 -5.12
C TRP A 7 -25.61 -14.66 -3.98
N SER A 8 -26.40 -15.71 -3.71
CA SER A 8 -27.39 -15.69 -2.63
C SER A 8 -26.73 -15.57 -1.25
N GLU A 9 -25.64 -16.31 -1.02
CA GLU A 9 -24.83 -16.23 0.21
C GLU A 9 -24.22 -14.83 0.40
N THR A 10 -23.69 -14.23 -0.68
CA THR A 10 -23.14 -12.88 -0.67
C THR A 10 -24.20 -11.83 -0.31
N ILE A 11 -25.40 -11.93 -0.90
CA ILE A 11 -26.52 -11.02 -0.61
C ILE A 11 -27.01 -11.18 0.84
N GLU A 12 -27.06 -12.40 1.36
CA GLU A 12 -27.39 -12.62 2.77
C GLU A 12 -26.35 -12.02 3.72
N GLN A 13 -25.05 -12.21 3.44
CA GLN A 13 -23.99 -11.60 4.23
C GLN A 13 -24.06 -10.07 4.20
N ALA A 14 -24.28 -9.47 3.03
CA ALA A 14 -24.44 -8.03 2.89
C ALA A 14 -25.64 -7.50 3.71
N ARG A 15 -26.74 -8.25 3.78
CA ARG A 15 -27.95 -7.89 4.54
C ARG A 15 -27.82 -8.05 6.05
N ARG A 16 -27.00 -8.99 6.53
CA ARG A 16 -26.79 -9.22 7.97
C ARG A 16 -26.01 -8.08 8.64
N GLY A 17 -25.41 -7.19 7.85
CA GLY A 17 -24.49 -6.18 8.33
C GLY A 17 -23.17 -6.82 8.74
N TRP A 18 -22.06 -6.15 8.44
CA TRP A 18 -20.75 -6.60 8.89
C TRP A 18 -20.54 -6.20 10.35
N GLN A 19 -20.52 -7.19 11.24
CA GLN A 19 -19.97 -7.02 12.58
C GLN A 19 -18.51 -7.48 12.53
N ALA A 20 -17.58 -6.54 12.38
CA ALA A 20 -16.17 -6.85 12.56
C ALA A 20 -15.94 -7.18 14.05
N ASP A 21 -15.39 -8.37 14.33
CA ASP A 21 -14.84 -8.70 15.65
C ASP A 21 -13.59 -7.81 15.84
N MET A 22 -13.80 -6.58 16.30
CA MET A 22 -12.73 -5.60 16.49
C MET A 22 -11.89 -6.03 17.69
N ARG A 23 -10.81 -6.74 17.42
CA ARG A 23 -9.78 -7.04 18.42
C ARG A 23 -8.74 -5.91 18.38
N PRO A 24 -8.41 -5.29 19.53
CA PRO A 24 -7.35 -4.30 19.56
C PRO A 24 -6.02 -4.97 19.18
N ASP A 25 -5.26 -4.30 18.31
CA ASP A 25 -3.92 -4.75 17.95
C ASP A 25 -2.99 -4.73 19.17
N VAL A 26 -2.19 -5.79 19.34
CA VAL A 26 -1.04 -5.77 20.25
C VAL A 26 0.16 -5.32 19.43
N LEU A 27 0.50 -4.04 19.53
CA LEU A 27 1.53 -3.41 18.71
C LEU A 27 2.86 -3.36 19.46
N GLU A 28 3.91 -3.90 18.86
CA GLU A 28 5.28 -3.79 19.39
C GLU A 28 5.97 -2.50 18.89
N PRO A 29 6.98 -1.98 19.60
CA PRO A 29 7.81 -0.89 19.08
C PRO A 29 8.48 -1.30 17.75
N LEU A 30 8.50 -0.38 16.78
CA LEU A 30 9.21 -0.58 15.52
C LEU A 30 10.72 -0.43 15.79
N GLY A 31 11.44 -1.55 15.74
CA GLY A 31 12.88 -1.61 15.98
C GLY A 31 13.69 -1.57 14.69
N ASP A 32 14.25 -2.71 14.32
CA ASP A 32 15.03 -2.87 13.08
C ASP A 32 14.10 -3.13 11.89
N LEU A 33 13.90 -2.12 11.04
CA LEU A 33 13.06 -2.26 9.85
C LEU A 33 13.60 -3.32 8.88
N ALA A 34 14.92 -3.58 8.84
CA ALA A 34 15.47 -4.62 7.96
C ALA A 34 15.00 -6.02 8.41
N ALA A 35 15.01 -6.27 9.73
CA ALA A 35 14.48 -7.51 10.29
C ALA A 35 12.96 -7.64 10.04
N VAL A 36 12.21 -6.54 10.20
CA VAL A 36 10.76 -6.50 9.94
C VAL A 36 10.44 -6.77 8.47
N ALA A 37 11.14 -6.10 7.53
CA ALA A 37 10.93 -6.30 6.10
C ALA A 37 11.23 -7.72 5.63
N ALA A 38 12.22 -8.37 6.26
CA ALA A 38 12.69 -9.72 5.95
C ALA A 38 11.80 -10.85 6.47
N HIS A 39 10.74 -10.55 7.24
CA HIS A 39 9.78 -11.57 7.66
C HIS A 39 9.17 -12.29 6.44
N GLU A 40 9.07 -13.62 6.52
CA GLU A 40 8.46 -14.43 5.47
C GLU A 40 6.97 -14.11 5.34
N THR A 41 6.54 -13.89 4.10
CA THR A 41 5.15 -13.57 3.78
C THR A 41 4.65 -14.51 2.70
N THR A 42 3.45 -15.05 2.91
CA THR A 42 2.75 -15.84 1.91
C THR A 42 2.12 -14.93 0.86
N ASP A 43 2.08 -15.37 -0.39
CA ASP A 43 1.35 -14.65 -1.43
C ASP A 43 -0.16 -14.60 -1.17
N ASP A 44 -0.80 -13.54 -1.66
CA ASP A 44 -2.25 -13.48 -1.77
C ASP A 44 -2.70 -14.34 -2.96
N THR A 45 -3.73 -15.16 -2.74
CA THR A 45 -4.25 -16.14 -3.71
C THR A 45 -5.75 -15.99 -3.93
N THR A 46 -6.36 -14.93 -3.38
CA THR A 46 -7.81 -14.74 -3.45
C THR A 46 -8.25 -14.23 -4.83
N ALA A 47 -9.28 -14.85 -5.40
CA ALA A 47 -9.77 -14.48 -6.73
C ALA A 47 -10.20 -13.00 -6.86
N PRO A 48 -10.89 -12.38 -5.88
CA PRO A 48 -11.25 -10.96 -5.96
C PRO A 48 -10.03 -10.05 -6.12
N ASN A 49 -9.01 -10.22 -5.26
CA ASN A 49 -7.81 -9.40 -5.28
C ASN A 49 -6.98 -9.65 -6.55
N GLY A 50 -6.90 -10.90 -7.01
CA GLY A 50 -6.26 -11.27 -8.27
C GLY A 50 -6.95 -10.71 -9.52
N SER A 51 -8.22 -10.31 -9.41
CA SER A 51 -8.99 -9.66 -10.48
C SER A 51 -8.97 -8.12 -10.42
N SER A 52 -8.15 -7.55 -9.54
CA SER A 52 -8.03 -6.09 -9.38
C SER A 52 -7.62 -5.40 -10.68
N ILE A 53 -8.20 -4.21 -10.90
CA ILE A 53 -7.77 -3.30 -11.97
C ILE A 53 -6.91 -2.21 -11.34
N ALA A 54 -5.61 -2.26 -11.62
CA ALA A 54 -4.67 -1.21 -11.26
C ALA A 54 -4.56 -0.17 -12.38
N LEU A 55 -4.26 1.09 -12.03
CA LEU A 55 -4.15 2.20 -12.98
C LEU A 55 -2.76 2.84 -12.89
N LEU A 56 -2.11 3.02 -14.03
CA LEU A 56 -1.02 3.98 -14.22
C LEU A 56 -1.62 5.26 -14.81
N ILE A 57 -1.52 6.37 -14.10
CA ILE A 57 -2.05 7.67 -14.49
C ILE A 57 -0.87 8.58 -14.80
N GLU A 58 -0.85 9.16 -15.99
CA GLU A 58 0.19 10.11 -16.40
C GLU A 58 -0.45 11.40 -16.91
N HIS A 59 -0.05 12.53 -16.36
CA HIS A 59 -0.58 13.83 -16.76
C HIS A 59 0.45 14.92 -16.52
N ARG A 60 0.79 15.69 -17.57
CA ARG A 60 1.72 16.84 -17.49
C ARG A 60 3.02 16.48 -16.74
N GLY A 61 3.63 15.36 -17.13
CA GLY A 61 4.87 14.84 -16.53
C GLY A 61 4.71 14.10 -15.21
N ALA A 62 3.64 14.32 -14.45
CA ALA A 62 3.36 13.58 -13.23
C ALA A 62 2.89 12.16 -13.54
N ARG A 63 3.29 11.18 -12.72
CA ARG A 63 2.91 9.78 -12.81
C ARG A 63 2.46 9.25 -11.46
N ALA A 64 1.34 8.54 -11.45
CA ALA A 64 0.82 7.89 -10.25
C ALA A 64 0.36 6.46 -10.54
N VAL A 65 0.63 5.54 -9.62
CA VAL A 65 0.08 4.18 -9.64
C VAL A 65 -1.00 4.06 -8.58
N LEU A 66 -2.17 3.57 -8.98
CA LEU A 66 -3.25 3.14 -8.10
C LEU A 66 -3.30 1.61 -8.10
N GLY A 67 -2.70 0.96 -7.08
CA GLY A 67 -2.48 -0.49 -7.06
C GLY A 67 -3.72 -1.35 -6.79
N ALA A 68 -4.88 -0.76 -6.49
CA ALA A 68 -6.08 -1.46 -6.03
C ALA A 68 -5.74 -2.50 -4.94
N ASP A 69 -6.19 -3.75 -5.08
CA ASP A 69 -5.80 -4.87 -4.22
C ASP A 69 -4.97 -5.92 -4.99
N ALA A 70 -4.30 -5.48 -6.07
CA ALA A 70 -3.62 -6.37 -7.00
C ALA A 70 -2.48 -7.16 -6.31
N PHE A 71 -2.24 -8.37 -6.80
CA PHE A 71 -1.07 -9.15 -6.39
C PHE A 71 0.22 -8.45 -6.81
N GLY A 72 1.20 -8.39 -5.90
CA GLY A 72 2.45 -7.68 -6.13
C GLY A 72 3.20 -8.16 -7.38
N ALA A 73 3.26 -9.48 -7.60
CA ALA A 73 3.90 -10.06 -8.78
C ALA A 73 3.21 -9.68 -10.10
N VAL A 74 1.87 -9.62 -10.12
CA VAL A 74 1.10 -9.26 -11.32
C VAL A 74 1.24 -7.78 -11.63
N LEU A 75 1.06 -6.92 -10.62
CA LEU A 75 1.23 -5.48 -10.75
C LEU A 75 2.68 -5.12 -11.16
N GLY A 76 3.66 -5.73 -10.50
CA GLY A 76 5.08 -5.57 -10.81
C GLY A 76 5.41 -6.01 -12.23
N GLY A 77 4.89 -7.15 -12.69
CA GLY A 77 5.05 -7.60 -14.07
C GLY A 77 4.47 -6.63 -15.10
N GLY A 78 3.29 -6.05 -14.83
CA GLY A 78 2.67 -5.03 -15.68
C GLY A 78 3.51 -3.76 -15.77
N LEU A 79 3.93 -3.21 -14.62
CA LEU A 79 4.75 -2.00 -14.55
C LEU A 79 6.13 -2.21 -15.18
N LYS A 80 6.74 -3.39 -14.99
CA LYS A 80 7.99 -3.78 -15.64
C LYS A 80 7.85 -3.83 -17.16
N GLY A 81 6.75 -4.38 -17.66
CA GLY A 81 6.45 -4.39 -19.10
C GLY A 81 6.36 -2.98 -19.69
N VAL A 82 5.77 -2.02 -18.96
CA VAL A 82 5.75 -0.61 -19.36
C VAL A 82 7.16 -0.01 -19.35
N ALA A 83 7.95 -0.26 -18.31
CA ALA A 83 9.34 0.20 -18.22
C ALA A 83 10.18 -0.32 -19.40
N ASP A 84 10.10 -1.62 -19.66
CA ASP A 84 10.84 -2.30 -20.73
C ASP A 84 10.47 -1.76 -22.12
N HIS A 85 9.17 -1.55 -22.36
CA HIS A 85 8.70 -0.95 -23.60
C HIS A 85 9.26 0.45 -23.83
N ARG A 86 9.54 1.20 -22.75
CA ARG A 86 10.14 2.54 -22.78
C ARG A 86 11.68 2.51 -22.73
N GLY A 87 12.31 1.34 -22.65
CA GLY A 87 13.76 1.20 -22.50
C GLY A 87 14.28 1.71 -21.14
N LEU A 88 13.42 1.71 -20.12
CA LEU A 88 13.75 2.15 -18.76
C LEU A 88 14.13 0.96 -17.88
N ARG A 89 15.07 1.16 -16.95
CA ARG A 89 15.41 0.15 -15.93
C ARG A 89 14.26 -0.08 -14.94
N ALA A 90 13.59 1.01 -14.56
CA ALA A 90 12.45 1.03 -13.67
C ALA A 90 11.48 2.13 -14.13
N LEU A 91 10.20 1.97 -13.82
CA LEU A 91 9.17 2.98 -14.07
C LEU A 91 9.04 3.87 -12.83
N GLU A 92 9.92 4.86 -12.69
CA GLU A 92 9.80 5.86 -11.62
C GLU A 92 8.47 6.60 -11.72
N VAL A 93 7.77 6.69 -10.59
CA VAL A 93 6.49 7.39 -10.45
C VAL A 93 6.53 8.35 -9.26
N ASP A 94 5.72 9.40 -9.28
CA ASP A 94 5.72 10.37 -8.17
C ASP A 94 4.93 9.83 -6.97
N ALA A 95 3.83 9.14 -7.23
CA ALA A 95 2.94 8.58 -6.22
C ALA A 95 2.56 7.12 -6.47
N PHE A 96 2.54 6.32 -5.42
CA PHE A 96 2.08 4.93 -5.45
C PHE A 96 1.11 4.68 -4.30
N LYS A 97 -0.18 4.58 -4.61
CA LYS A 97 -1.15 3.99 -3.68
C LYS A 97 -0.89 2.48 -3.61
N LEU A 98 -0.35 2.05 -2.48
CA LEU A 98 0.07 0.67 -2.26
C LEU A 98 -1.11 -0.29 -2.44
N PRO A 99 -0.87 -1.47 -3.06
CA PRO A 99 -1.91 -2.45 -3.23
C PRO A 99 -2.41 -2.97 -1.88
N HIS A 100 -3.69 -3.30 -1.82
CA HIS A 100 -4.32 -4.05 -0.75
C HIS A 100 -4.03 -3.44 0.62
N HIS A 101 -4.24 -2.12 0.72
CA HIS A 101 -4.06 -1.35 1.95
C HIS A 101 -2.65 -1.41 2.57
N ALA A 102 -1.63 -1.70 1.74
CA ALA A 102 -0.28 -2.05 2.18
C ALA A 102 -0.22 -3.38 2.96
N SER A 103 -0.83 -4.40 2.39
CA SER A 103 -0.68 -5.79 2.81
C SER A 103 0.74 -6.29 2.54
N ARG A 104 1.34 -6.98 3.50
CA ARG A 104 2.64 -7.65 3.37
C ARG A 104 2.67 -8.75 2.32
N ARG A 105 1.49 -9.23 1.88
CA ARG A 105 1.35 -10.22 0.81
C ARG A 105 1.39 -9.59 -0.59
N ASN A 106 1.18 -8.28 -0.68
CA ASN A 106 1.02 -7.57 -1.95
C ASN A 106 2.15 -6.55 -2.18
N VAL A 107 2.71 -5.97 -1.11
CA VAL A 107 3.84 -5.03 -1.19
C VAL A 107 5.15 -5.80 -0.99
N THR A 108 5.83 -6.06 -2.10
CA THR A 108 7.11 -6.78 -2.15
C THR A 108 8.24 -5.84 -2.58
N GLU A 109 9.48 -6.15 -2.21
CA GLU A 109 10.66 -5.39 -2.65
C GLU A 109 10.75 -5.34 -4.18
N ALA A 110 10.54 -6.48 -4.85
CA ALA A 110 10.54 -6.55 -6.32
C ALA A 110 9.51 -5.61 -6.98
N LEU A 111 8.34 -5.39 -6.37
CA LEU A 111 7.38 -4.41 -6.87
C LEU A 111 7.92 -2.98 -6.74
N LEU A 112 8.53 -2.66 -5.59
CA LEU A 112 9.05 -1.33 -5.29
C LEU A 112 10.29 -0.99 -6.13
N GLU A 113 11.12 -1.97 -6.46
CA GLU A 113 12.27 -1.81 -7.37
C GLU A 113 11.84 -1.49 -8.81
N VAL A 114 10.72 -2.06 -9.25
CA VAL A 114 10.19 -1.85 -10.61
C VAL A 114 9.51 -0.50 -10.75
N ALA A 115 8.86 -0.01 -9.69
CA ALA A 115 8.15 1.26 -9.68
C ALA A 115 8.44 2.07 -8.40
N PRO A 116 9.68 2.55 -8.24
CA PRO A 116 10.06 3.37 -7.10
C PRO A 116 9.31 4.71 -7.14
N ALA A 117 8.99 5.24 -5.96
CA ALA A 117 8.25 6.48 -5.80
C ALA A 117 8.74 7.29 -4.59
N HIS A 118 8.44 8.58 -4.55
CA HIS A 118 8.71 9.40 -3.36
C HIS A 118 7.48 9.51 -2.45
N HIS A 119 6.27 9.27 -2.96
CA HIS A 119 5.04 9.30 -2.18
C HIS A 119 4.32 7.95 -2.21
N TYR A 120 4.17 7.31 -1.05
CA TYR A 120 3.46 6.04 -0.91
C TYR A 120 2.19 6.24 -0.09
N LEU A 121 1.05 5.89 -0.66
CA LEU A 121 -0.26 6.15 -0.05
C LEU A 121 -0.87 4.86 0.50
N VAL A 122 -1.28 4.92 1.76
CA VAL A 122 -1.94 3.87 2.52
C VAL A 122 -3.39 4.30 2.78
N SER A 123 -4.34 3.49 2.33
CA SER A 123 -5.77 3.83 2.35
C SER A 123 -6.58 2.88 3.23
N THR A 124 -6.42 2.92 4.55
CA THR A 124 -7.14 2.05 5.49
C THR A 124 -7.14 2.60 6.91
N ASN A 125 -8.18 2.30 7.68
CA ASN A 125 -8.21 2.49 9.14
C ASN A 125 -7.76 1.22 9.90
N GLY A 126 -7.67 0.07 9.24
CA GLY A 126 -7.19 -1.18 9.82
C GLY A 126 -8.22 -1.99 10.60
N ASP A 127 -9.47 -1.53 10.76
CA ASP A 127 -10.45 -2.12 11.69
C ASP A 127 -10.90 -3.56 11.32
N THR A 128 -10.75 -3.96 10.06
CA THR A 128 -11.16 -5.30 9.58
C THR A 128 -9.99 -6.25 9.40
N TYR A 129 -8.99 -5.82 8.64
CA TYR A 129 -7.90 -6.69 8.19
C TYR A 129 -6.56 -6.37 8.86
N HIS A 130 -6.55 -5.40 9.78
CA HIS A 130 -5.35 -4.99 10.52
C HIS A 130 -4.21 -4.48 9.61
N HIS A 131 -4.55 -3.98 8.43
CA HIS A 131 -3.63 -3.25 7.55
C HIS A 131 -3.47 -1.79 8.00
N PRO A 132 -2.36 -1.12 7.69
CA PRO A 132 -1.20 -1.63 6.96
C PRO A 132 -0.36 -2.64 7.77
N ASP A 133 0.31 -3.54 7.08
CA ASP A 133 1.28 -4.44 7.71
C ASP A 133 2.63 -3.72 7.89
N ASP A 134 3.30 -3.97 9.02
CA ASP A 134 4.58 -3.33 9.32
C ASP A 134 5.68 -3.81 8.35
N GLU A 135 5.63 -5.06 7.88
CA GLU A 135 6.53 -5.61 6.85
C GLU A 135 6.41 -4.85 5.52
N ALA A 136 5.20 -4.53 5.10
CA ALA A 136 4.95 -3.80 3.85
C ALA A 136 5.56 -2.40 3.91
N LEU A 137 5.33 -1.68 5.00
CA LEU A 137 5.84 -0.33 5.19
C LEU A 137 7.36 -0.32 5.40
N ALA A 138 7.92 -1.33 6.07
CA ALA A 138 9.36 -1.48 6.21
C ALA A 138 10.03 -1.68 4.84
N ARG A 139 9.48 -2.54 3.97
CA ARG A 139 9.95 -2.71 2.59
C ARG A 139 9.88 -1.40 1.81
N VAL A 140 8.80 -0.63 1.95
CA VAL A 140 8.69 0.69 1.32
C VAL A 140 9.81 1.62 1.76
N VAL A 141 10.03 1.78 3.07
CA VAL A 141 11.06 2.68 3.61
C VAL A 141 12.47 2.25 3.17
N LEU A 142 12.74 0.95 3.06
CA LEU A 142 14.06 0.43 2.72
C LEU A 142 14.35 0.38 1.21
N SER A 143 13.32 0.23 0.37
CA SER A 143 13.48 0.10 -1.08
C SER A 143 13.23 1.40 -1.86
N ALA A 144 12.59 2.38 -1.25
CA ALA A 144 12.29 3.64 -1.91
C ALA A 144 13.54 4.51 -2.11
N PRO A 145 13.51 5.45 -3.08
CA PRO A 145 14.49 6.52 -3.17
C PRO A 145 14.56 7.35 -1.88
N ASP A 146 15.70 8.02 -1.66
CA ASP A 146 15.94 8.84 -0.48
C ASP A 146 14.79 9.81 -0.17
N GLY A 147 14.44 9.91 1.11
CA GLY A 147 13.38 10.80 1.59
C GLY A 147 11.94 10.38 1.23
N PRO A 148 11.55 9.09 1.29
CA PRO A 148 10.19 8.71 0.94
C PRO A 148 9.19 9.28 1.96
N THR A 149 7.97 9.54 1.50
CA THR A 149 6.86 9.95 2.35
C THR A 149 5.79 8.88 2.37
N LEU A 150 5.50 8.35 3.57
CA LEU A 150 4.33 7.54 3.84
C LEU A 150 3.14 8.44 4.12
N TRP A 151 2.09 8.31 3.32
CA TRP A 151 0.82 9.02 3.50
C TRP A 151 -0.22 8.06 4.04
N PHE A 152 -0.75 8.34 5.23
CA PHE A 152 -1.86 7.60 5.82
C PHE A 152 -3.12 8.44 5.75
N ASN A 153 -4.22 7.87 5.28
CA ASN A 153 -5.53 8.53 5.33
C ASN A 153 -6.19 8.46 6.72
N TYR A 154 -5.72 7.59 7.62
CA TYR A 154 -6.15 7.52 9.01
C TYR A 154 -4.95 7.53 9.97
N ARG A 155 -5.07 8.32 11.04
CA ARG A 155 -4.18 8.25 12.20
C ARG A 155 -4.76 7.27 13.22
N THR A 156 -4.22 6.07 13.29
CA THR A 156 -4.58 5.04 14.27
C THR A 156 -3.37 4.71 15.14
N GLN A 157 -3.53 3.90 16.19
CA GLN A 157 -2.39 3.47 17.01
C GLN A 157 -1.33 2.74 16.16
N ARG A 158 -1.77 1.96 15.17
CA ARG A 158 -0.92 1.24 14.21
C ARG A 158 -0.08 2.20 13.36
N THR A 159 -0.71 3.18 12.73
CA THR A 159 -0.04 4.10 11.80
C THR A 159 0.72 5.21 12.52
N ALA A 160 0.29 5.63 13.71
CA ALA A 160 0.95 6.70 14.47
C ALA A 160 2.39 6.38 14.87
N ARG A 161 2.74 5.09 15.08
CA ARG A 161 4.11 4.64 15.37
C ARG A 161 5.10 4.95 14.24
N TRP A 162 4.62 4.99 12.99
CA TRP A 162 5.42 5.34 11.82
C TRP A 162 5.76 6.84 11.75
N ALA A 163 5.24 7.65 12.68
CA ALA A 163 5.57 9.07 12.82
C ALA A 163 6.55 9.34 13.97
N ASP A 164 7.13 8.30 14.58
CA ASP A 164 8.14 8.46 15.62
C ASP A 164 9.36 9.22 15.05
N PRO A 165 9.71 10.39 15.59
CA PRO A 165 10.84 11.17 15.10
C PRO A 165 12.16 10.41 15.06
N GLN A 166 12.43 9.52 16.03
CA GLN A 166 13.67 8.75 16.06
C GLN A 166 13.72 7.73 14.92
N LEU A 167 12.58 7.11 14.61
CA LEU A 167 12.46 6.16 13.52
C LEU A 167 12.57 6.87 12.17
N CYS A 168 11.88 8.02 12.01
CA CYS A 168 11.96 8.84 10.81
C CYS A 168 13.38 9.35 10.54
N GLU A 169 14.09 9.84 11.57
CA GLU A 169 15.46 10.31 11.45
C GLU A 169 16.42 9.16 11.09
N ARG A 170 16.28 8.02 11.77
CA ARG A 170 17.15 6.84 11.56
C ARG A 170 17.06 6.28 10.15
N TYR A 171 15.87 6.25 9.57
CA TYR A 171 15.62 5.64 8.25
C TYR A 171 15.34 6.67 7.14
N GLY A 172 15.45 7.97 7.42
CA GLY A 172 15.40 9.03 6.42
C GLY A 172 14.08 9.16 5.67
N TYR A 173 12.93 8.95 6.35
CA TYR A 173 11.59 9.07 5.74
C TYR A 173 10.68 10.02 6.52
N SER A 174 9.52 10.35 5.95
CA SER A 174 8.47 11.13 6.61
C SER A 174 7.14 10.39 6.64
N ALA A 175 6.35 10.57 7.70
CA ALA A 175 4.96 10.12 7.76
C ALA A 175 4.00 11.31 7.81
N ARG A 176 2.97 11.28 6.96
CA ARG A 176 1.94 12.32 6.83
C ARG A 176 0.56 11.74 7.11
N PHE A 177 -0.27 12.55 7.73
CA PHE A 177 -1.63 12.23 8.16
C PHE A 177 -2.55 13.38 7.74
N PRO A 178 -3.85 13.13 7.58
CA PRO A 178 -4.82 14.19 7.38
C PRO A 178 -4.79 15.19 8.54
N ALA A 179 -5.03 16.47 8.24
CA ALA A 179 -5.20 17.50 9.27
C ALA A 179 -6.54 17.32 10.02
N ASP A 180 -7.58 16.93 9.29
CA ASP A 180 -8.89 16.55 9.81
C ASP A 180 -9.20 15.10 9.39
N PRO A 181 -9.46 14.18 10.34
CA PRO A 181 -9.82 12.78 10.05
C PRO A 181 -10.91 12.59 9.00
N GLU A 182 -11.83 13.54 8.85
CA GLU A 182 -12.95 13.47 7.90
C GLU A 182 -12.55 13.87 6.46
N THR A 183 -11.40 14.50 6.28
CA THR A 183 -11.00 15.13 4.99
C THR A 183 -10.02 14.30 4.15
N GLY A 184 -9.48 13.20 4.69
CA GLY A 184 -8.47 12.37 4.02
C GLY A 184 -7.15 13.11 3.74
N ALA A 185 -6.25 12.48 2.98
CA ALA A 185 -4.95 13.06 2.61
C ALA A 185 -5.01 13.70 1.22
N VAL A 186 -4.44 14.90 1.07
CA VAL A 186 -4.28 15.61 -0.20
C VAL A 186 -2.80 15.68 -0.53
N LEU A 187 -2.44 15.19 -1.72
CA LEU A 187 -1.08 15.21 -2.27
C LEU A 187 -1.11 15.98 -3.59
N GLU A 188 -0.28 17.02 -3.68
CA GLU A 188 -0.04 17.74 -4.93
C GLU A 188 1.24 17.20 -5.56
N LEU A 189 1.16 16.82 -6.84
CA LEU A 189 2.30 16.33 -7.61
C LEU A 189 2.81 17.44 -8.53
N PRO A 190 4.14 17.55 -8.71
CA PRO A 190 4.70 18.56 -9.58
C PRO A 190 4.27 18.31 -11.04
N ALA A 191 3.61 19.29 -11.65
CA ALA A 191 3.32 19.26 -13.07
C ALA A 191 4.49 19.91 -13.83
N THR A 192 5.02 19.21 -14.83
CA THR A 192 5.91 19.82 -15.83
C THR A 192 5.05 20.43 -16.94
N ALA A 193 5.34 21.68 -17.32
CA ALA A 193 4.68 22.39 -18.41
C ALA A 193 5.02 21.78 -19.78
#